data_AF-A0A2D8JXU7-F1
#
_entry.id   AF-A0A2D8JXU7-F1
#
_cell.length_a   1.000
_cell.length_b   1.000
_cell.length_c   1.000
_cell.angle_alpha   90.00
_cell.angle_beta   90.00
_cell.angle_gamma   90.00
#
_symmetry.space_group_name_H-M   'P 1'
#
loop_
_entity.id
_entity.type
_entity.pdbx_description
1 polymer ?
#
loop_
_entity_poly.entity_id
_entity_poly.type
_entity_poly.pdbx_seq_one_letter_code
_entity_poly.pdbx_strand_id
1 'polypeptide(L)'
;MAEREDNSNNSKPVLNPPVELGDGLTPVDVWQSLHASERNWMARAAGEPRFAFAENANGSDLLLLQRLATFPVSRWGHLCDGAGWTPLGIAAVSWCQDARIDQVVELYRRLDRVPAPGD
;
A
#
# COMPACT_ATOMS: atom_id res chain seq x y z
N MET A 1 40.23 -18.71 -44.55
CA MET A 1 40.27 -18.37 -43.13
C MET A 1 39.17 -17.34 -42.94
N ALA A 2 38.00 -17.77 -42.43
CA ALA A 2 36.82 -16.92 -42.31
C ALA A 2 36.61 -16.64 -40.82
N GLU A 3 36.70 -15.37 -40.44
CA GLU A 3 36.39 -14.88 -39.10
C GLU A 3 34.89 -15.04 -38.87
N ARG A 4 34.52 -15.83 -37.85
CA ARG A 4 33.14 -15.88 -37.36
C ARG A 4 32.97 -14.70 -36.42
N GLU A 5 32.23 -13.69 -36.86
CA GLU A 5 31.74 -12.64 -35.98
C GLU A 5 30.71 -13.27 -35.02
N ASP A 6 31.11 -13.34 -33.75
CA ASP A 6 30.28 -13.81 -32.66
C ASP A 6 29.25 -12.72 -32.35
N ASN A 7 28.03 -12.87 -32.90
CA ASN A 7 26.93 -11.95 -32.69
C ASN A 7 26.35 -12.15 -31.28
N SER A 8 27.10 -11.67 -30.28
CA SER A 8 26.70 -11.66 -28.89
C SER A 8 25.51 -10.71 -28.74
N ASN A 9 24.31 -11.29 -28.76
CA ASN A 9 23.02 -10.63 -28.61
C ASN A 9 22.97 -9.82 -27.30
N ASN A 10 23.36 -8.55 -27.38
CA ASN A 10 23.35 -7.59 -26.27
C ASN A 10 21.92 -7.09 -26.01
N SER A 11 21.05 -8.00 -25.57
CA SER A 11 19.73 -7.63 -25.07
C SER A 11 19.88 -7.05 -23.67
N LYS A 12 20.04 -5.72 -23.58
CA LYS A 12 19.90 -5.01 -22.31
C LYS A 12 18.58 -5.43 -21.65
N PRO A 13 18.56 -5.76 -20.35
CA PRO A 13 17.32 -6.10 -19.68
C PRO A 13 16.34 -4.93 -19.81
N VAL A 14 15.21 -5.18 -20.46
CA VAL A 14 14.13 -4.20 -20.57
C VAL A 14 13.44 -4.17 -19.21
N LEU A 15 13.61 -3.06 -18.48
CA LEU A 15 12.89 -2.84 -17.22
C LEU A 15 11.41 -2.64 -17.51
N ASN A 16 10.55 -3.20 -16.65
CA ASN A 16 9.12 -2.97 -16.74
C ASN A 16 8.79 -1.52 -16.39
N PRO A 17 7.77 -0.91 -17.03
CA PRO A 17 7.27 0.39 -16.60
C PRO A 17 6.69 0.30 -15.19
N PRO A 18 6.63 1.44 -14.47
CA PRO A 18 5.98 1.49 -13.17
C PRO A 18 4.49 1.13 -13.28
N VAL A 19 3.93 0.69 -12.16
CA VAL A 19 2.51 0.41 -12.05
C VAL A 19 1.79 1.72 -11.79
N GLU A 20 0.87 2.08 -12.68
CA GLU A 20 0.11 3.33 -12.62
C GLU A 20 -1.27 3.11 -12.00
N LEU A 21 -1.67 4.05 -11.14
CA LEU A 21 -3.01 4.16 -10.54
C LEU A 21 -3.81 5.35 -11.12
N GLY A 22 -3.27 5.98 -12.17
CA GLY A 22 -3.80 7.18 -12.82
C GLY A 22 -3.08 8.46 -12.37
N ASP A 23 -3.08 9.47 -13.25
CA ASP A 23 -2.47 10.79 -13.00
C ASP A 23 -0.97 10.75 -12.60
N GLY A 24 -0.24 9.72 -13.04
CA GLY A 24 1.18 9.53 -12.70
C GLY A 24 1.44 8.99 -11.29
N LEU A 25 0.38 8.59 -10.56
CA LEU A 25 0.52 8.01 -9.22
C LEU A 25 0.82 6.53 -9.29
N THR A 26 1.78 6.09 -8.48
CA THR A 26 2.07 4.67 -8.26
C THR A 26 1.55 4.21 -6.89
N PRO A 27 1.44 2.88 -6.65
CA PRO A 27 1.13 2.36 -5.32
C PRO A 27 2.12 2.80 -4.24
N VAL A 28 3.39 3.05 -4.62
CA VAL A 28 4.41 3.53 -3.69
C VAL A 28 4.10 4.96 -3.25
N ASP A 29 3.67 5.82 -4.17
CA ASP A 29 3.29 7.20 -3.85
C ASP A 29 2.11 7.26 -2.89
N VAL A 30 1.11 6.38 -3.10
CA VAL A 30 -0.03 6.24 -2.17
C VAL A 30 0.46 5.80 -0.79
N TRP A 31 1.28 4.75 -0.71
CA TRP A 31 1.81 4.26 0.57
C TRP A 31 2.58 5.34 1.32
N GLN A 32 3.48 6.06 0.63
CA GLN A 32 4.30 7.11 1.24
C GLN A 32 3.44 8.29 1.70
N SER A 33 2.47 8.70 0.90
CA SER A 33 1.59 9.82 1.21
C SER A 33 0.72 9.54 2.44
N LEU A 34 0.18 8.33 2.57
CA LEU A 34 -0.59 7.93 3.77
C LEU A 34 0.27 8.05 5.04
N HIS A 35 1.53 7.62 5.00
CA HIS A 35 2.44 7.73 6.14
C HIS A 35 2.90 9.17 6.39
N ALA A 36 3.06 9.98 5.34
CA ALA A 36 3.37 11.40 5.49
C ALA A 36 2.22 12.15 6.20
N SER A 37 0.98 11.79 5.90
CA SER A 37 -0.23 12.34 6.53
C SER A 37 -0.45 11.87 7.97
N GLU A 38 0.19 10.77 8.41
CA GLU A 38 -0.03 10.16 9.72
C GLU A 38 0.17 11.14 10.88
N ARG A 39 1.23 11.97 10.82
CA ARG A 39 1.51 12.96 11.86
C ARG A 39 0.40 14.01 11.99
N ASN A 40 -0.20 14.40 10.86
CA ASN A 40 -1.32 15.34 10.86
C ASN A 40 -2.58 14.69 11.46
N TRP A 41 -2.81 13.40 11.19
CA TRP A 41 -3.94 12.68 11.79
C TRP A 41 -3.76 12.51 13.30
N MET A 42 -2.57 12.12 13.76
CA MET A 42 -2.28 12.01 15.20
C MET A 42 -2.46 13.34 15.93
N ALA A 43 -2.01 14.45 15.32
CA ALA A 43 -2.19 15.79 15.89
C ALA A 43 -3.68 16.18 15.99
N ARG A 44 -4.50 15.78 15.02
CA ARG A 44 -5.96 16.03 15.04
C ARG A 44 -6.72 15.11 16.01
N ALA A 45 -6.23 13.88 16.19
CA ALA A 45 -6.80 12.91 17.11
C ALA A 45 -6.40 13.16 18.58
N ALA A 46 -5.41 14.01 18.85
CA ALA A 46 -5.00 14.39 20.20
C ALA A 46 -6.15 15.14 20.93
N GLY A 47 -7.03 14.36 21.57
CA GLY A 47 -8.26 14.82 22.21
C GLY A 47 -9.40 13.80 22.19
N GLU A 48 -9.36 12.83 21.27
CA GLU A 48 -10.37 11.78 21.09
C GLU A 48 -9.77 10.39 21.43
N PRO A 49 -10.41 9.58 22.29
CA PRO A 49 -9.87 8.29 22.74
C PRO A 49 -9.91 7.18 21.68
N ARG A 50 -10.24 7.47 20.41
CA ARG A 50 -10.45 6.47 19.37
C ARG A 50 -9.46 6.64 18.22
N PHE A 51 -9.03 5.51 17.66
CA PHE A 51 -8.31 5.44 16.38
C PHE A 51 -9.25 5.87 15.23
N ALA A 52 -9.46 7.18 15.11
CA ALA A 52 -10.32 7.78 14.10
C ALA A 52 -9.56 7.91 12.77
N PHE A 53 -9.23 6.76 12.16
CA PHE A 53 -8.55 6.71 10.86
C PHE A 53 -9.39 7.34 9.75
N ALA A 54 -10.68 6.99 9.73
CA ALA A 54 -11.61 7.44 8.70
C ALA A 54 -12.06 8.90 8.88
N GLU A 55 -12.16 9.39 10.12
CA GLU A 55 -12.69 10.74 10.40
C GLU A 55 -11.62 11.84 10.26
N ASN A 56 -10.34 11.48 10.37
CA ASN A 56 -9.22 12.42 10.27
C ASN A 56 -8.50 12.42 8.92
N ALA A 57 -8.75 11.42 8.07
CA ALA A 57 -8.33 11.44 6.67
C ALA A 57 -8.85 12.72 6.01
N ASN A 58 -7.96 13.52 5.45
CA ASN A 58 -8.37 14.72 4.72
C ASN A 58 -8.86 14.31 3.31
N GLY A 59 -9.45 15.27 2.57
CA GLY A 59 -9.97 14.98 1.21
C GLY A 59 -8.91 14.45 0.23
N SER A 60 -7.64 14.79 0.43
CA SER A 60 -6.53 14.29 -0.38
C SER A 60 -6.19 12.83 -0.07
N ASP A 61 -6.19 12.46 1.22
CA ASP A 61 -5.96 11.08 1.65
C ASP A 61 -7.06 10.15 1.13
N LEU A 62 -8.32 10.61 1.19
CA LEU A 62 -9.47 9.87 0.64
C LEU A 62 -9.31 9.64 -0.87
N LEU A 63 -8.89 10.67 -1.61
CA LEU A 63 -8.67 10.57 -3.06
C LEU A 63 -7.58 9.53 -3.38
N LEU A 64 -6.51 9.48 -2.59
CA LEU A 64 -5.45 8.47 -2.74
C LEU A 64 -5.95 7.06 -2.46
N LEU A 65 -6.72 6.87 -1.38
CA LEU A 65 -7.31 5.58 -1.05
C LEU A 65 -8.31 5.10 -2.12
N GLN A 66 -9.08 6.02 -2.71
CA GLN A 66 -9.97 5.70 -3.84
C GLN A 66 -9.21 5.16 -5.06
N ARG A 67 -7.95 5.54 -5.27
CA ARG A 67 -7.12 4.98 -6.35
C ARG A 67 -6.79 3.50 -6.16
N LEU A 68 -6.89 2.99 -4.93
CA LEU A 68 -6.66 1.57 -4.64
C LEU A 68 -7.85 0.69 -5.01
N ALA A 69 -9.03 1.25 -5.30
CA ALA A 69 -10.26 0.48 -5.56
C ALA A 69 -10.11 -0.55 -6.71
N THR A 70 -9.22 -0.28 -7.66
CA THR A 70 -8.91 -1.16 -8.80
C THR A 70 -7.55 -1.84 -8.67
N PHE A 71 -6.83 -1.63 -7.57
CA PHE A 71 -5.52 -2.21 -7.33
C PHE A 71 -5.62 -3.52 -6.54
N PRO A 72 -5.09 -4.65 -7.04
CA PRO A 72 -5.25 -5.94 -6.38
C PRO A 72 -4.66 -5.97 -4.98
N VAL A 73 -5.45 -6.46 -4.01
CA VAL A 73 -5.00 -6.61 -2.62
C VAL A 73 -3.71 -7.42 -2.48
N SER A 74 -3.50 -8.43 -3.33
CA SER A 74 -2.28 -9.24 -3.33
C SER A 74 -1.03 -8.42 -3.67
N ARG A 75 -1.13 -7.49 -4.62
CA ARG A 75 -0.01 -6.63 -5.02
C ARG A 75 0.27 -5.56 -3.98
N TRP A 76 -0.76 -5.01 -3.34
CA TRP A 76 -0.59 -4.14 -2.19
C TRP A 76 0.08 -4.87 -1.02
N GLY A 77 -0.33 -6.12 -0.78
CA GLY A 77 0.32 -6.99 0.19
C GLY A 77 1.81 -7.16 -0.06
N HIS A 78 2.23 -7.43 -1.31
CA HIS A 78 3.65 -7.51 -1.65
C HIS A 78 4.41 -6.20 -1.41
N LEU A 79 3.78 -5.05 -1.64
CA LEU A 79 4.37 -3.76 -1.28
C LEU A 79 4.57 -3.66 0.23
N CYS A 80 3.57 -4.02 1.03
CA CYS A 80 3.66 -4.04 2.49
C CYS A 80 4.66 -5.08 3.02
N ASP A 81 4.83 -6.23 2.35
CA ASP A 81 5.86 -7.21 2.71
C ASP A 81 7.28 -6.62 2.56
N GLY A 82 7.49 -5.78 1.54
CA GLY A 82 8.78 -5.10 1.32
C GLY A 82 8.98 -3.84 2.16
N ALA A 83 7.93 -3.02 2.31
CA ALA A 83 8.00 -1.74 3.02
C ALA A 83 7.77 -1.86 4.54
N GLY A 84 7.20 -2.97 4.99
CA GLY A 84 6.74 -3.20 6.35
C GLY A 84 5.22 -3.05 6.49
N TRP A 85 4.60 -3.99 7.21
CA TRP A 85 3.19 -3.93 7.57
C TRP A 85 2.97 -2.93 8.72
N THR A 86 2.16 -1.91 8.47
CA THR A 86 1.77 -0.88 9.45
C THR A 86 0.25 -0.85 9.60
N PRO A 87 -0.29 -0.26 10.69
CA PRO A 87 -1.72 -0.02 10.79
C PRO A 87 -2.32 0.71 9.59
N LEU A 88 -1.56 1.60 8.94
CA LEU A 88 -1.96 2.31 7.73
C LEU A 88 -1.99 1.41 6.51
N GLY A 89 -0.93 0.61 6.32
CA GLY A 89 -0.85 -0.36 5.24
C GLY A 89 -2.00 -1.37 5.29
N ILE A 90 -2.37 -1.80 6.51
CA ILE A 90 -3.52 -2.68 6.74
C ILE A 90 -4.84 -1.94 6.52
N ALA A 91 -4.99 -0.70 6.99
CA ALA A 91 -6.20 0.09 6.72
C ALA A 91 -6.42 0.26 5.21
N ALA A 92 -5.36 0.51 4.45
CA ALA A 92 -5.42 0.63 2.99
C ALA A 92 -5.83 -0.67 2.28
N VAL A 93 -5.66 -1.85 2.91
CA VAL A 93 -6.16 -3.13 2.35
C VAL A 93 -7.66 -3.06 2.14
N SER A 94 -8.45 -2.44 3.04
CA SER A 94 -9.91 -2.37 2.89
C SER A 94 -10.38 -1.55 1.67
N TRP A 95 -9.48 -0.82 1.04
CA TRP A 95 -9.71 -0.03 -0.17
C TRP A 95 -9.24 -0.71 -1.44
N CYS A 96 -8.53 -1.84 -1.34
CA CYS A 96 -8.01 -2.57 -2.48
C CYS A 96 -9.09 -3.39 -3.18
N GLN A 97 -8.84 -3.71 -4.46
CA GLN A 97 -9.65 -4.67 -5.21
C GLN A 97 -9.57 -6.05 -4.55
N ASP A 98 -10.73 -6.72 -4.48
CA ASP A 98 -10.92 -8.07 -3.91
C ASP A 98 -10.61 -8.18 -2.40
N ALA A 99 -10.46 -7.05 -1.72
CA ALA A 99 -10.23 -7.02 -0.29
C ALA A 99 -11.42 -7.56 0.50
N ARG A 100 -11.12 -8.27 1.59
CA ARG A 100 -12.13 -8.80 2.50
C ARG A 100 -11.90 -8.33 3.92
N ILE A 101 -12.99 -8.10 4.65
CA ILE A 101 -12.91 -7.59 6.02
C ILE A 101 -12.21 -8.55 6.99
N ASP A 102 -12.40 -9.87 6.81
CA ASP A 102 -11.75 -10.88 7.65
C ASP A 102 -10.23 -10.90 7.45
N GLN A 103 -9.76 -10.63 6.23
CA GLN A 103 -8.34 -10.46 5.94
C GLN A 103 -7.75 -9.23 6.67
N VAL A 104 -8.47 -8.10 6.66
CA VAL A 104 -8.04 -6.87 7.35
C VAL A 104 -7.92 -7.11 8.86
N VAL A 105 -8.93 -7.75 9.46
CA VAL A 105 -8.93 -8.09 10.89
C VAL A 105 -7.76 -9.00 11.24
N GLU A 106 -7.51 -10.02 10.43
CA GLU A 106 -6.40 -10.96 10.65
C GLU A 106 -5.04 -10.26 10.57
N LEU A 107 -4.86 -9.35 9.62
CA LEU A 107 -3.64 -8.54 9.53
C LEU A 107 -3.43 -7.67 10.79
N TYR A 108 -4.48 -7.08 11.35
CA TYR A 108 -4.37 -6.31 12.59
C TYR A 108 -4.02 -7.18 13.80
N ARG A 109 -4.52 -8.42 13.87
CA ARG A 109 -4.12 -9.38 14.91
C ARG A 109 -2.64 -9.73 14.81
N ARG A 110 -2.11 -9.90 13.61
CA ARG A 110 -0.68 -10.18 13.38
C ARG A 110 0.26 -9.05 13.83
N LEU A 111 -0.26 -7.84 14.04
CA LEU A 111 0.48 -6.71 14.62
C LEU A 111 0.30 -6.58 16.13
N ASP A 112 -0.32 -7.55 16.80
CA ASP A 112 -0.72 -7.49 18.22
C ASP A 112 -1.56 -6.25 18.56
N ARG A 113 -2.32 -5.72 17.58
CA ARG A 113 -3.16 -4.52 17.75
C ARG A 113 -4.62 -4.85 18.07
N VAL A 114 -5.02 -6.11 17.95
CA VAL A 114 -6.37 -6.59 18.28
C VAL A 114 -6.20 -7.91 19.06
N PRO A 115 -6.80 -8.03 20.27
CA PRO A 115 -6.77 -9.28 21.03
C PRO A 115 -7.38 -10.45 20.24
N ALA A 116 -6.97 -11.68 20.58
CA ALA A 116 -7.61 -12.85 19.99
C ALA A 116 -9.08 -12.90 20.43
N PRO A 117 -10.01 -13.40 19.59
CA PRO A 117 -11.39 -13.58 20.03
C PRO A 117 -11.44 -14.56 21.21
N GLY A 118 -11.79 -14.06 22.40
CA GLY A 118 -11.90 -14.85 23.63
C GLY A 118 -11.08 -14.34 24.82
N ASP A 119 -10.27 -13.29 24.65
CA ASP A 119 -9.61 -12.56 25.74
C ASP A 119 -10.53 -11.51 26.40
#